data_AF-A0A101QEI2-F1
#
_entry.id   AF-A0A101QEI2-F1
#
_cell.length_a   1.000
_cell.length_b   1.000
_cell.length_c   1.000
_cell.angle_alpha   90.00
_cell.angle_beta   90.00
_cell.angle_gamma   90.00
#
_symmetry.space_group_name_H-M   'P 1'
#
loop_
_entity.id
_entity.type
_entity.pdbx_description
1 polymer ?
#
loop_
_entity_poly.entity_id
_entity_poly.type
_entity_poly.pdbx_seq_one_letter_code
_entity_poly.pdbx_strand_id
1 'polypeptide(L)'
;MGYWGSLIVARHPHPLNGAAAFTDGAHMELLQERADDWRLWSLEGQTSLDEEALIELVEVTGRPVLAGFVMDSDCLVLEGRTRDQATWRACLDRAAMSAYMAEDGQSVDDWFLGPKEAAERAVAWARAAGLTPLPKTIADVLSKRSDPFVEDLFQEFLDGLGIER
;
A
#
# COMPACT_ATOMS: atom_id res chain seq x y z
N MET A 1 -18.42 -11.31 0.42
CA MET A 1 -18.33 -10.10 1.26
C MET A 1 -16.90 -9.66 1.09
N GLY A 2 -16.65 -8.57 0.37
CA GLY A 2 -15.32 -8.02 0.21
C GLY A 2 -14.93 -7.16 1.42
N TYR A 3 -13.65 -6.83 1.50
CA TYR A 3 -13.05 -6.01 2.54
C TYR A 3 -12.94 -4.56 2.07
N TRP A 4 -13.22 -3.61 2.97
CA TRP A 4 -12.92 -2.19 2.82
C TRP A 4 -12.05 -1.76 3.99
N GLY A 5 -10.88 -1.20 3.68
CA GLY A 5 -9.98 -0.68 4.70
C GLY A 5 -8.55 -0.52 4.23
N SER A 6 -7.73 0.05 5.10
CA SER A 6 -6.31 0.25 4.86
C SER A 6 -5.49 -0.94 5.35
N LEU A 7 -4.44 -1.25 4.60
CA LEU A 7 -3.38 -2.19 4.88
C LEU A 7 -2.09 -1.38 5.01
N ILE A 8 -1.47 -1.39 6.18
CA ILE A 8 -0.28 -0.57 6.47
C ILE A 8 0.91 -1.51 6.64
N VAL A 9 1.99 -1.24 5.91
CA VAL A 9 3.23 -2.03 5.95
C VAL A 9 4.37 -1.13 6.36
N ALA A 10 4.98 -1.47 7.50
CA ALA A 10 6.14 -0.76 8.01
C ALA A 10 7.04 -1.71 8.83
N ARG A 11 8.31 -1.36 8.89
CA ARG A 11 9.27 -2.03 9.77
C ARG A 11 9.27 -1.37 11.13
N HIS A 12 8.47 -1.89 12.06
CA HIS A 12 8.34 -1.32 13.40
C HIS A 12 7.92 -2.37 14.46
N PRO A 13 8.59 -2.42 15.62
CA PRO A 13 8.39 -3.48 16.62
C PRO A 13 7.16 -3.28 17.51
N HIS A 14 6.47 -2.15 17.44
CA HIS A 14 5.26 -1.88 18.22
C HIS A 14 4.07 -1.59 17.30
N PRO A 15 2.83 -1.85 17.76
CA PRO A 15 1.64 -1.37 17.07
C PRO A 15 1.74 0.14 16.83
N LEU A 16 1.27 0.63 15.68
CA LEU A 16 1.30 2.05 15.31
C LEU A 16 0.12 2.84 15.95
N ASN A 17 -0.54 2.20 16.92
CA ASN A 17 -1.69 2.69 17.65
C ASN A 17 -1.28 3.94 18.44
N GLY A 18 -1.89 5.09 18.14
CA GLY A 18 -1.60 6.36 18.82
C GLY A 18 -0.70 7.34 18.05
N ALA A 19 -0.37 7.07 16.78
CA ALA A 19 -0.06 8.17 15.86
C ALA A 19 -1.30 9.07 15.76
N ALA A 20 -1.12 10.40 15.85
CA ALA A 20 -2.19 11.40 15.73
C ALA A 20 -2.94 11.28 14.38
N ALA A 21 -2.29 10.66 13.40
CA ALA A 21 -2.80 10.16 12.13
C ALA A 21 -4.09 9.33 12.23
N PHE A 22 -4.33 8.66 13.36
CA PHE A 22 -5.49 7.80 13.55
C PHE A 22 -6.47 8.46 14.51
N THR A 23 -7.70 8.73 14.03
CA THR A 23 -8.78 9.31 14.84
C THR A 23 -9.04 8.46 16.09
N ASP A 24 -9.44 9.10 17.19
CA ASP A 24 -9.88 8.40 18.41
C ASP A 24 -10.88 7.28 18.08
N GLY A 25 -10.52 6.03 18.38
CA GLY A 25 -11.33 4.84 18.10
C GLY A 25 -10.92 4.01 16.87
N ALA A 26 -9.94 4.47 16.08
CA ALA A 26 -9.33 3.66 15.03
C ALA A 26 -8.67 2.41 15.62
N HIS A 27 -9.16 1.23 15.25
CA HIS A 27 -8.61 -0.04 15.72
C HIS A 27 -7.69 -0.64 14.64
N MET A 28 -6.39 -0.57 14.89
CA MET A 28 -5.40 -1.28 14.08
C MET A 28 -5.22 -2.70 14.60
N GLU A 29 -5.38 -3.68 13.71
CA GLU A 29 -5.12 -5.09 13.99
C GLU A 29 -3.85 -5.53 13.28
N LEU A 30 -2.97 -6.24 13.99
CA LEU A 30 -1.80 -6.87 13.37
C LEU A 30 -2.27 -8.10 12.59
N LEU A 31 -2.14 -8.05 11.27
CA LEU A 31 -2.50 -9.18 10.40
C LEU A 31 -1.36 -10.17 10.26
N GLN A 32 -0.13 -9.68 10.07
CA GLN A 32 1.03 -10.53 9.80
C GLN A 32 2.31 -9.91 10.37
N GLU A 33 3.13 -10.75 10.99
CA GLU A 33 4.57 -10.51 11.12
C GLU A 33 5.26 -11.06 9.87
N ARG A 34 6.29 -10.37 9.40
CA ARG A 34 7.08 -10.70 8.22
C ARG A 34 8.56 -10.67 8.58
N ALA A 35 9.40 -11.15 7.67
CA ALA A 35 10.85 -11.16 7.85
C ALA A 35 11.40 -9.76 8.19
N ASP A 36 12.56 -9.71 8.86
CA ASP A 36 13.30 -8.48 9.18
C ASP A 36 12.47 -7.39 9.92
N ASP A 37 11.61 -7.79 10.86
CA ASP A 37 10.75 -6.92 11.67
C ASP A 37 9.70 -6.13 10.88
N TRP A 38 9.42 -6.55 9.64
CA TRP A 38 8.30 -6.00 8.88
C TRP A 38 6.99 -6.52 9.42
N ARG A 39 5.97 -5.67 9.39
CA ARG A 39 4.64 -6.02 9.85
C ARG A 39 3.60 -5.41 8.93
N LEU A 40 2.47 -6.12 8.83
CA LEU A 40 1.28 -5.72 8.10
C LEU A 40 0.13 -5.57 9.09
N TRP A 41 -0.45 -4.39 9.13
CA TRP A 41 -1.64 -4.08 9.92
C TRP A 41 -2.84 -3.80 9.03
N SER A 42 -4.03 -4.17 9.48
CA SER A 42 -5.29 -3.66 8.94
C SER A 42 -5.80 -2.51 9.79
N LEU A 43 -6.44 -1.57 9.13
CA LEU A 43 -7.27 -0.55 9.72
C LEU A 43 -8.59 -0.56 8.96
N GLU A 44 -9.67 -0.93 9.64
CA GLU A 44 -11.01 -0.85 9.05
C GLU A 44 -11.38 0.59 8.76
N GLY A 45 -12.00 0.84 7.61
CA GLY A 45 -12.34 2.19 7.20
C GLY A 45 -12.88 2.25 5.78
N GLN A 46 -13.53 3.36 5.47
CA GLN A 46 -14.14 3.58 4.15
C GLN A 46 -13.34 4.52 3.26
N THR A 47 -12.19 4.99 3.74
CA THR A 47 -11.32 5.93 3.06
C THR A 47 -9.87 5.52 3.22
N SER A 48 -9.04 5.83 2.22
CA SER A 48 -7.59 5.71 2.35
C SER A 48 -7.04 6.65 3.42
N LEU A 49 -5.81 6.41 3.86
CA LEU A 49 -5.09 7.36 4.69
C LEU A 49 -4.89 8.67 3.92
N ASP A 50 -4.97 9.79 4.63
CA ASP A 50 -4.57 11.08 4.05
C ASP A 50 -3.03 11.20 4.02
N GLU A 51 -2.55 12.25 3.34
CA GLU A 51 -1.11 12.45 3.20
C GLU A 51 -0.42 12.79 4.53
N GLU A 52 -1.11 13.49 5.43
CA GLU A 52 -0.58 13.87 6.75
C GLU A 52 -0.35 12.63 7.63
N ALA A 53 -1.27 11.68 7.59
CA ALA A 53 -1.13 10.39 8.25
C ALA A 53 0.08 9.61 7.73
N LEU A 54 0.30 9.56 6.42
CA LEU A 54 1.48 8.90 5.84
C LEU A 54 2.79 9.59 6.23
N ILE A 55 2.81 10.93 6.30
CA ILE A 55 3.95 11.71 6.79
C ILE A 55 4.29 11.29 8.21
N GLU A 56 3.30 11.34 9.10
CA GLU A 56 3.50 11.02 10.50
C GLU A 56 3.96 9.58 10.69
N LEU A 57 3.40 8.62 9.96
CA LEU A 57 3.83 7.22 10.03
C LEU A 57 5.31 7.05 9.68
N VAL A 58 5.81 7.77 8.67
CA VAL A 58 7.24 7.78 8.34
C VAL A 58 8.08 8.42 9.45
N GLU A 59 7.57 9.47 10.11
CA GLU A 59 8.25 10.12 11.24
C GLU A 59 8.33 9.22 12.47
N VAL A 60 7.21 8.60 12.85
CA VAL A 60 7.09 7.69 14.00
C VAL A 60 7.96 6.44 13.80
N THR A 61 7.92 5.84 12.61
CA THR A 61 8.71 4.64 12.32
C THR A 61 10.18 4.94 12.02
N GLY A 62 10.49 6.18 11.65
CA GLY A 62 11.80 6.59 11.16
C GLY A 62 12.23 5.88 9.87
N ARG A 63 11.29 5.22 9.18
CA ARG A 63 11.54 4.34 8.03
C ARG A 63 10.47 4.55 6.95
N PRO A 64 10.72 4.13 5.70
CA PRO A 64 9.69 4.14 4.66
C PRO A 64 8.45 3.34 5.06
N VAL A 65 7.28 3.85 4.66
CA VAL A 65 5.96 3.26 4.92
C VAL A 65 5.26 3.04 3.59
N LEU A 66 4.52 1.94 3.50
CA LEU A 66 3.66 1.60 2.38
C LEU A 66 2.24 1.39 2.92
N ALA A 67 1.24 1.98 2.25
CA ALA A 67 -0.16 1.80 2.55
C ALA A 67 -0.90 1.30 1.32
N GLY A 68 -1.89 0.43 1.55
CA GLY A 68 -2.81 -0.08 0.56
C GLY A 68 -4.24 0.13 1.01
N PHE A 69 -5.08 0.86 0.28
CA PHE A 69 -6.51 0.95 0.59
C PHE A 69 -7.30 0.01 -0.33
N VAL A 70 -7.92 -1.00 0.26
CA VAL A 70 -8.67 -2.04 -0.44
C VAL A 70 -10.12 -1.60 -0.65
N MET A 71 -10.62 -1.81 -1.86
CA MET A 71 -12.02 -1.57 -2.24
C MET A 71 -12.69 -2.86 -2.69
N ASP A 72 -13.59 -3.35 -1.86
CA ASP A 72 -14.42 -4.57 -1.95
C ASP A 72 -13.62 -5.84 -2.26
N SER A 73 -12.33 -5.85 -1.87
CA SER A 73 -11.35 -6.85 -2.29
C SER A 73 -11.13 -6.96 -3.81
N ASP A 74 -11.67 -6.03 -4.61
CA ASP A 74 -11.56 -6.03 -6.07
C ASP A 74 -10.27 -5.33 -6.54
N CYS A 75 -9.99 -4.15 -5.96
CA CYS A 75 -8.85 -3.31 -6.31
C CYS A 75 -8.25 -2.62 -5.09
N LEU A 76 -7.03 -2.10 -5.23
CA LEU A 76 -6.28 -1.49 -4.14
C LEU A 76 -5.58 -0.21 -4.60
N VAL A 77 -5.77 0.89 -3.86
CA VAL A 77 -4.93 2.09 -3.98
C VAL A 77 -3.63 1.85 -3.23
N LEU A 78 -2.50 2.06 -3.89
CA LEU A 78 -1.17 1.79 -3.35
C LEU A 78 -0.41 3.10 -3.18
N GLU A 79 0.10 3.35 -1.99
CA GLU A 79 0.78 4.58 -1.62
C GLU A 79 2.08 4.27 -0.90
N GLY A 80 3.20 4.73 -1.43
CA GLY A 80 4.50 4.58 -0.79
C GLY A 80 5.12 5.91 -0.45
N ARG A 81 5.63 6.02 0.77
CA ARG A 81 6.28 7.23 1.26
C ARG A 81 7.65 6.94 1.88
N THR A 82 8.59 7.84 1.64
CA THR A 82 9.87 7.93 2.35
C THR A 82 9.99 9.31 2.99
N ARG A 83 10.98 9.52 3.86
CA ARG A 83 11.12 10.80 4.58
C ARG A 83 11.37 11.99 3.65
N ASP A 84 12.15 11.78 2.60
CA ASP A 84 12.69 12.87 1.77
C ASP A 84 11.98 13.00 0.41
N GLN A 85 10.99 12.16 0.12
CA GLN A 85 10.28 12.15 -1.16
C GLN A 85 8.77 12.26 -0.96
N ALA A 86 8.10 12.92 -1.90
CA ALA A 86 6.65 12.95 -1.97
C ALA A 86 6.08 11.54 -2.10
N THR A 87 4.85 11.35 -1.61
CA THR A 87 4.11 10.10 -1.73
C THR A 87 3.91 9.79 -3.22
N TRP A 88 4.28 8.59 -3.65
CA TRP A 88 3.90 8.08 -4.96
C TRP A 88 2.63 7.24 -4.83
N ARG A 89 1.79 7.27 -5.85
CA ARG A 89 0.48 6.61 -5.84
C ARG A 89 0.29 5.75 -7.09
N ALA A 90 -0.15 4.51 -6.90
CA ALA A 90 -0.46 3.54 -7.93
C ALA A 90 -1.70 2.73 -7.54
N CYS A 91 -2.07 1.73 -8.34
CA CYS A 91 -3.19 0.84 -8.02
C CYS A 91 -2.88 -0.61 -8.40
N LEU A 92 -3.48 -1.56 -7.69
CA LEU A 92 -3.58 -2.96 -8.07
C LEU A 92 -4.99 -3.25 -8.61
N ASP A 93 -5.06 -4.13 -9.59
CA ASP A 93 -6.20 -4.29 -10.51
C ASP A 93 -6.68 -2.95 -11.08
N ARG A 94 -5.88 -2.41 -12.01
CA ARG A 94 -6.19 -1.13 -12.68
C ARG A 94 -7.53 -1.16 -13.42
N ALA A 95 -7.98 -2.33 -13.86
CA ALA A 95 -9.24 -2.44 -14.59
C ALA A 95 -10.44 -2.29 -13.65
N ALA A 96 -10.43 -2.97 -12.51
CA ALA A 96 -11.44 -2.78 -11.47
C ALA A 96 -11.40 -1.36 -10.90
N MET A 97 -10.21 -0.81 -10.62
CA MET A 97 -10.06 0.59 -10.18
C MET A 97 -10.68 1.59 -11.18
N SER A 98 -10.42 1.40 -12.48
CA SER A 98 -10.98 2.25 -13.52
C SER A 98 -12.52 2.20 -13.56
N ALA A 99 -13.12 1.02 -13.30
CA ALA A 99 -14.56 0.87 -13.23
C ALA A 99 -15.16 1.67 -12.05
N TYR A 100 -14.59 1.55 -10.85
CA TYR A 100 -15.03 2.33 -9.68
C TYR A 100 -14.93 3.84 -9.93
N MET A 101 -13.80 4.31 -10.47
CA MET A 101 -13.60 5.75 -10.71
C MET A 101 -14.50 6.31 -11.81
N ALA A 102 -14.84 5.50 -12.81
CA ALA A 102 -15.73 5.93 -13.89
C ALA A 102 -17.15 6.25 -13.39
N GLU A 103 -17.60 5.65 -12.29
CA GLU A 103 -18.90 5.97 -11.66
C GLU A 103 -18.98 7.43 -11.22
N ASP A 104 -17.86 7.98 -10.75
CA ASP A 104 -17.70 9.39 -10.36
C ASP A 104 -17.19 10.28 -11.50
N GLY A 105 -17.11 9.74 -12.73
CA GLY A 105 -16.62 10.46 -13.91
C GLY A 105 -15.12 10.77 -13.88
N GLN A 106 -14.34 10.02 -13.10
CA GLN A 106 -12.90 10.18 -12.95
C GLN A 106 -12.12 9.16 -13.80
N SER A 107 -10.90 9.51 -14.17
CA SER A 107 -9.98 8.62 -14.89
C SER A 107 -8.85 8.13 -13.99
N VAL A 108 -8.56 6.83 -14.05
CA VAL A 108 -7.45 6.21 -13.31
C VAL A 108 -6.09 6.82 -13.68
N ASP A 109 -5.92 7.29 -14.92
CA ASP A 109 -4.67 7.87 -15.40
C ASP A 109 -4.40 9.27 -14.82
N ASP A 110 -5.42 9.96 -14.33
CA ASP A 110 -5.28 11.28 -13.71
C ASP A 110 -4.82 11.19 -12.24
N TRP A 111 -5.04 10.05 -11.59
CA TRP A 111 -4.81 9.85 -10.16
C TRP A 111 -3.68 8.88 -9.83
N PHE A 112 -3.37 7.96 -10.75
CA PHE A 112 -2.45 6.85 -10.50
C PHE A 112 -1.38 6.75 -11.58
N LEU A 113 -0.13 6.61 -11.13
CA LEU A 113 0.98 6.28 -12.01
C LEU A 113 0.66 5.05 -12.86
N GLY A 114 1.10 5.07 -14.11
CA GLY A 114 1.02 3.91 -14.99
C GLY A 114 1.90 2.75 -14.47
N PRO A 115 1.60 1.49 -14.79
CA PRO A 115 2.27 0.32 -14.19
C PRO A 115 3.81 0.37 -14.25
N LYS A 116 4.37 0.86 -15.37
CA LYS A 116 5.81 1.00 -15.53
C LYS A 116 6.42 2.03 -14.57
N GLU A 117 5.86 3.24 -14.51
CA GLU A 117 6.37 4.28 -13.61
C GLU A 117 6.16 3.89 -12.15
N ALA A 118 4.99 3.31 -11.83
CA ALA A 118 4.71 2.77 -10.51
C ALA A 118 5.75 1.73 -10.08
N ALA A 119 6.16 0.82 -10.97
CA ALA A 119 7.20 -0.17 -10.68
C ALA A 119 8.55 0.48 -10.38
N GLU A 120 8.93 1.52 -11.14
CA GLU A 120 10.16 2.28 -10.90
C GLU A 120 10.14 2.98 -9.52
N ARG A 121 9.00 3.59 -9.14
CA ARG A 121 8.83 4.21 -7.81
C ARG A 121 8.85 3.18 -6.68
N ALA A 122 8.18 2.05 -6.85
CA ALA A 122 8.15 0.96 -5.89
C ALA A 122 9.55 0.37 -5.65
N VAL A 123 10.35 0.16 -6.71
CA VAL A 123 11.73 -0.30 -6.60
C VAL A 123 12.60 0.72 -5.87
N ALA A 124 12.45 2.02 -6.17
CA ALA A 124 13.18 3.07 -5.48
C ALA A 124 12.82 3.12 -3.99
N TRP A 125 11.52 3.01 -3.66
CA TRP A 125 11.03 2.94 -2.29
C TRP A 125 11.61 1.74 -1.53
N ALA A 126 11.59 0.54 -2.13
CA ALA A 126 12.12 -0.67 -1.50
C ALA A 126 13.62 -0.55 -1.20
N ARG A 127 14.39 -0.01 -2.15
CA ARG A 127 15.82 0.26 -1.95
C ARG A 127 16.07 1.27 -0.84
N ALA A 128 15.26 2.33 -0.75
CA ALA A 128 15.35 3.30 0.34
C ALA A 128 15.00 2.66 1.71
N ALA A 129 14.15 1.63 1.71
CA ALA A 129 13.83 0.85 2.89
C ALA A 129 14.91 -0.19 3.27
N GLY A 130 15.98 -0.30 2.47
CA GLY A 130 17.07 -1.26 2.66
C GLY A 130 16.74 -2.68 2.18
N LEU A 131 15.71 -2.84 1.34
CA LEU A 131 15.28 -4.12 0.78
C LEU A 131 15.96 -4.43 -0.55
N THR A 132 15.87 -5.71 -0.95
CA THR A 132 16.32 -6.18 -2.27
C THR A 132 15.12 -6.51 -3.15
N PRO A 133 14.54 -5.53 -3.87
CA PRO A 133 13.34 -5.76 -4.68
C PRO A 133 13.63 -6.61 -5.91
N LEU A 134 12.59 -7.27 -6.41
CA LEU A 134 12.50 -8.01 -7.67
C LEU A 134 11.72 -7.18 -8.69
N PRO A 135 12.37 -6.36 -9.54
CA PRO A 135 11.68 -5.38 -10.39
C PRO A 135 10.68 -6.02 -11.36
N LYS A 136 10.99 -7.22 -11.86
CA LYS A 136 10.10 -7.95 -12.78
C LYS A 136 8.82 -8.37 -12.07
N THR A 137 8.90 -8.96 -10.88
CA THR A 137 7.73 -9.36 -10.08
C THR A 137 6.85 -8.15 -9.78
N ILE A 138 7.44 -7.04 -9.35
CA ILE A 138 6.72 -5.78 -9.08
C ILE A 138 5.96 -5.30 -10.33
N ALA A 139 6.63 -5.23 -11.48
CA ALA A 139 6.02 -4.76 -12.72
C ALA A 139 4.92 -5.71 -13.23
N ASP A 140 5.14 -7.02 -13.11
CA ASP A 140 4.16 -8.05 -13.47
C ASP A 140 2.90 -7.87 -12.59
N VAL A 141 3.04 -7.75 -11.27
CA VAL A 141 1.91 -7.57 -10.34
C VAL A 141 1.13 -6.28 -10.60
N LEU A 142 1.80 -5.15 -10.84
CA LEU A 142 1.14 -3.88 -11.16
C LEU A 142 0.34 -3.92 -12.48
N SER A 143 0.57 -4.92 -13.32
CA SER A 143 -0.12 -5.10 -14.60
C SER A 143 -1.17 -6.22 -14.57
N LYS A 144 -1.26 -6.98 -13.46
CA LYS A 144 -2.19 -8.10 -13.30
C LYS A 144 -3.59 -7.63 -12.90
N ARG A 145 -4.55 -8.52 -13.13
CA ARG A 145 -5.89 -8.50 -12.52
C ARG A 145 -5.92 -9.43 -11.31
N SER A 146 -6.73 -9.09 -10.32
CA SER A 146 -6.93 -9.92 -9.14
C SER A 146 -7.71 -11.18 -9.51
N ASP A 147 -7.40 -12.30 -8.84
CA ASP A 147 -8.13 -13.57 -8.97
C ASP A 147 -7.90 -14.43 -7.71
N PRO A 148 -8.85 -14.55 -6.76
CA PRO A 148 -10.14 -13.85 -6.71
C PRO A 148 -10.06 -12.46 -6.03
N PHE A 149 -9.03 -12.20 -5.23
CA PHE A 149 -8.96 -11.01 -4.36
C PHE A 149 -7.68 -10.20 -4.59
N VAL A 150 -7.78 -8.87 -4.49
CA VAL A 150 -6.63 -7.97 -4.68
C VAL A 150 -5.59 -8.09 -3.56
N GLU A 151 -6.01 -8.54 -2.38
CA GLU A 151 -5.13 -8.81 -1.26
C GLU A 151 -4.07 -9.85 -1.63
N ASP A 152 -4.40 -10.84 -2.45
CA ASP A 152 -3.43 -11.82 -2.94
C ASP A 152 -2.38 -11.17 -3.85
N LEU A 153 -2.81 -10.26 -4.74
CA LEU A 153 -1.87 -9.44 -5.53
C LEU A 153 -1.02 -8.55 -4.63
N PHE A 154 -1.60 -7.98 -3.57
CA PHE A 154 -0.85 -7.16 -2.63
C PHE A 154 0.21 -7.99 -1.91
N GLN A 155 -0.09 -9.23 -1.54
CA GLN A 155 0.91 -10.13 -0.94
C GLN A 155 2.05 -10.43 -1.94
N GLU A 156 1.74 -10.72 -3.20
CA GLU A 156 2.75 -10.92 -4.26
C GLU A 156 3.57 -9.64 -4.49
N PHE A 157 2.95 -8.46 -4.39
CA PHE A 157 3.63 -7.18 -4.48
C PHE A 157 4.65 -7.00 -3.35
N LEU A 158 4.26 -7.31 -2.10
CA LEU A 158 5.16 -7.23 -0.94
C LEU A 158 6.34 -8.19 -1.07
N ASP A 159 6.11 -9.42 -1.56
CA ASP A 159 7.17 -10.38 -1.83
C ASP A 159 8.11 -9.84 -2.94
N GLY A 160 7.54 -9.19 -3.96
CA GLY A 160 8.29 -8.47 -5.00
C GLY A 160 9.15 -7.31 -4.46
N LEU A 161 8.73 -6.65 -3.38
CA LEU A 161 9.54 -5.63 -2.71
C LEU A 161 10.68 -6.22 -1.87
N GLY A 162 10.67 -7.53 -1.62
CA GLY A 162 11.61 -8.22 -0.73
C GLY A 162 11.16 -8.24 0.73
N ILE A 163 9.86 -8.04 1.00
CA ILE A 163 9.27 -8.15 2.34
C ILE A 163 8.69 -9.57 2.46
N GLU A 164 9.54 -10.56 2.71
CA GLU A 164 9.12 -11.96 2.73
C GLU A 164 8.24 -12.29 3.95
N ARG A 165 7.37 -13.30 3.80
CA ARG A 165 6.52 -13.81 4.89
C ARG A 165 7.34 -14.52 5.98
#